data_AF-A0A1S6QCX4-F1
#
_entry.id   AF-A0A1S6QCX4-F1
#
_cell.length_a   1.000
_cell.length_b   1.000
_cell.length_c   1.000
_cell.angle_alpha   90.00
_cell.angle_beta   90.00
_cell.angle_gamma   90.00
#
_symmetry.space_group_name_H-M   'P 1'
#
loop_
_entity.id
_entity.type
_entity.pdbx_description
1 polymer ?
#
loop_
_entity_poly.entity_id
_entity_poly.type
_entity_poly.pdbx_seq_one_letter_code
_entity_poly.pdbx_strand_id
1 'polypeptide(L)'
;MPETIPEPFKWDESFKVFYTNLDDEHKGLFDGIFKVCESPSSQEALDDLYKKCADHFTTEEGMMQKANYGTYTAHKAIHDKFLADLKAVKPPVNTEGQHWAKDWLVNHIKGTDFKYKDQL
;
A
#
# COMPACT_ATOMS: atom_id res chain seq x y z
N MET A 1 -0.24 4.05 -18.60
CA MET A 1 -0.21 2.58 -18.72
C MET A 1 -0.13 2.03 -17.32
N PRO A 2 -0.84 0.94 -16.98
CA PRO A 2 -0.74 0.34 -15.65
C PRO A 2 0.71 -0.10 -15.41
N GLU A 3 1.18 0.06 -14.18
CA GLU A 3 2.50 -0.37 -13.77
C GLU A 3 2.62 -1.90 -13.80
N THR A 4 3.83 -2.41 -14.00
CA THR A 4 4.05 -3.87 -14.00
C THR A 4 4.05 -4.39 -12.56
N ILE A 5 3.18 -5.36 -12.28
CA ILE A 5 3.16 -6.08 -11.00
C ILE A 5 4.40 -7.00 -10.95
N PRO A 6 5.27 -6.90 -9.93
CA PRO A 6 6.45 -7.76 -9.82
C PRO A 6 6.06 -9.21 -9.51
N GLU A 7 6.84 -10.15 -10.04
CA GLU A 7 6.71 -11.60 -9.78
C GLU A 7 8.13 -12.18 -9.51
N PRO A 8 8.42 -12.73 -8.32
CA PRO A 8 7.55 -12.80 -7.14
C PRO A 8 7.13 -11.41 -6.62
N PHE A 9 5.92 -11.33 -6.04
CA PHE A 9 5.37 -10.07 -5.53
C PHE A 9 6.16 -9.60 -4.30
N LYS A 10 7.18 -8.79 -4.54
CA LYS A 10 8.15 -8.32 -3.55
C LYS A 10 8.57 -6.90 -3.87
N TRP A 11 8.85 -6.12 -2.83
CA TRP A 11 9.44 -4.79 -2.97
C TRP A 11 10.84 -4.87 -3.60
N ASP A 12 11.16 -3.91 -4.45
CA ASP A 12 12.47 -3.68 -5.03
C ASP A 12 12.80 -2.16 -5.08
N GLU A 13 14.05 -1.82 -5.38
CA GLU A 13 14.53 -0.42 -5.39
C GLU A 13 13.77 0.49 -6.37
N SER A 14 13.03 -0.04 -7.35
CA SER A 14 12.19 0.76 -8.25
C SER A 14 10.96 1.35 -7.56
N PHE A 15 10.63 0.93 -6.33
CA PHE A 15 9.56 1.47 -5.48
C PHE A 15 10.05 2.48 -4.44
N LYS A 16 11.35 2.80 -4.43
CA LYS A 16 11.95 3.65 -3.41
C LYS A 16 11.40 5.08 -3.44
N VAL A 17 11.00 5.62 -2.29
CA VAL A 17 10.55 7.01 -2.09
C VAL A 17 11.58 7.91 -1.41
N PHE A 18 12.75 7.36 -1.04
CA PHE A 18 13.87 8.07 -0.41
C PHE A 18 13.61 8.56 1.02
N TYR A 19 12.56 8.04 1.66
CA TYR A 19 12.29 8.19 3.08
C TYR A 19 12.39 6.81 3.72
N THR A 20 13.48 6.52 4.43
CA THR A 20 13.81 5.17 4.92
C THR A 20 12.66 4.52 5.67
N ASN A 21 11.95 5.26 6.51
CA ASN A 21 10.80 4.75 7.25
C ASN A 21 9.64 4.36 6.32
N LEU A 22 9.32 5.17 5.31
CA LEU A 22 8.25 4.85 4.35
C LEU A 22 8.67 3.69 3.44
N ASP A 23 9.94 3.63 3.02
CA ASP A 23 10.48 2.51 2.25
C ASP A 23 10.40 1.18 3.03
N ASP A 24 10.66 1.20 4.34
CA ASP A 24 10.54 0.02 5.20
C ASP A 24 9.08 -0.38 5.44
N GLU A 25 8.18 0.59 5.60
CA GLU A 25 6.74 0.34 5.68
C GLU A 25 6.19 -0.25 4.37
N HIS A 26 6.60 0.28 3.21
CA HIS A 26 6.24 -0.27 1.90
C HIS A 26 6.65 -1.73 1.75
N LYS A 27 7.88 -2.11 2.14
CA LYS A 27 8.30 -3.52 2.16
C LYS A 27 7.33 -4.38 2.98
N GLY A 28 6.91 -3.88 4.13
CA GLY A 28 5.90 -4.53 4.97
C GLY A 28 4.55 -4.71 4.27
N LEU A 29 4.12 -3.75 3.45
CA LEU A 29 2.88 -3.87 2.65
C LEU A 29 2.99 -4.96 1.58
N PHE A 30 4.11 -5.01 0.85
CA PHE A 30 4.38 -6.06 -0.12
C PHE A 30 4.32 -7.45 0.55
N ASP A 31 5.00 -7.60 1.68
CA ASP A 31 5.01 -8.85 2.44
C ASP A 31 3.60 -9.23 2.95
N GLY A 32 2.82 -8.25 3.40
CA GLY A 32 1.43 -8.47 3.85
C GLY A 32 0.53 -8.99 2.74
N ILE A 33 0.58 -8.37 1.55
CA ILE A 33 -0.18 -8.84 0.38
C ILE A 33 0.28 -10.23 -0.05
N PHE A 34 1.60 -10.48 -0.05
CA PHE A 34 2.14 -11.79 -0.38
C PHE A 34 1.61 -12.88 0.55
N LYS A 35 1.58 -12.65 1.87
CA LYS A 35 0.99 -13.59 2.84
C LYS A 35 -0.49 -13.87 2.59
N VAL A 36 -1.28 -12.85 2.22
CA VAL A 36 -2.70 -13.04 1.86
C VAL A 36 -2.81 -13.94 0.63
N CYS A 37 -1.90 -13.83 -0.34
CA CYS A 37 -1.89 -14.69 -1.52
C CYS A 37 -1.49 -16.14 -1.18
N GLU A 38 -0.54 -16.34 -0.26
CA GLU A 38 -0.13 -17.67 0.20
C GLU A 38 -1.20 -18.35 1.08
N SER A 39 -1.95 -17.56 1.85
CA SER A 39 -2.97 -18.04 2.78
C SER A 39 -4.32 -17.35 2.57
N PRO A 40 -4.98 -17.54 1.40
CA PRO A 40 -6.17 -16.78 1.01
C PRO A 40 -7.36 -16.96 1.94
N SER A 41 -7.43 -18.08 2.68
CA SER A 41 -8.48 -18.37 3.66
C SER A 41 -8.20 -17.79 5.06
N SER A 42 -7.06 -17.13 5.27
CA SER A 42 -6.66 -16.62 6.59
C SER A 42 -7.23 -15.23 6.86
N GLN A 43 -8.13 -15.14 7.85
CA GLN A 43 -8.59 -13.84 8.37
C GLN A 43 -7.44 -13.07 9.05
N GLU A 44 -6.53 -13.79 9.72
CA GLU A 44 -5.36 -13.19 10.37
C GLU A 44 -4.43 -12.51 9.36
N ALA A 45 -4.23 -13.10 8.18
CA ALA A 45 -3.42 -12.48 7.13
C ALA A 45 -4.05 -11.18 6.61
N LEU A 46 -5.39 -11.14 6.46
CA LEU A 46 -6.10 -9.90 6.09
C LEU A 46 -6.03 -8.85 7.19
N ASP A 47 -6.16 -9.25 8.46
CA ASP A 47 -6.09 -8.33 9.59
C ASP A 47 -4.66 -7.75 9.76
N ASP A 48 -3.61 -8.56 9.55
CA ASP A 48 -2.21 -8.10 9.52
C ASP A 48 -1.98 -7.10 8.37
N LEU A 49 -2.45 -7.42 7.16
CA LEU A 49 -2.37 -6.51 6.01
C LEU A 49 -3.09 -5.19 6.29
N TYR A 50 -4.33 -5.24 6.79
CA TYR A 50 -5.09 -4.03 7.12
C TYR A 50 -4.36 -3.17 8.15
N LYS A 51 -3.82 -3.80 9.21
CA LYS A 51 -3.05 -3.08 10.23
C LYS A 51 -1.83 -2.39 9.63
N LYS A 52 -1.05 -3.10 8.81
CA LYS A 52 0.14 -2.54 8.15
C LYS A 52 -0.20 -1.35 7.26
N CYS A 53 -1.26 -1.44 6.45
CA CYS A 53 -1.72 -0.32 5.63
C CYS A 53 -2.16 0.87 6.47
N ALA A 54 -2.94 0.64 7.54
CA ALA A 54 -3.42 1.72 8.40
C ALA A 54 -2.28 2.42 9.15
N ASP A 55 -1.31 1.66 9.65
CA ASP A 55 -0.12 2.21 10.33
C ASP A 55 0.73 3.03 9.34
N HIS A 56 1.00 2.49 8.15
CA HIS A 56 1.75 3.18 7.10
C HIS A 56 1.08 4.48 6.65
N PHE A 57 -0.21 4.44 6.29
CA PHE A 57 -0.93 5.63 5.87
C PHE A 57 -0.97 6.69 6.96
N THR A 58 -1.06 6.30 8.24
CA THR A 58 -0.98 7.25 9.36
C THR A 58 0.39 7.93 9.42
N THR A 59 1.49 7.18 9.26
CA THR A 59 2.85 7.72 9.22
C THR A 59 3.00 8.70 8.04
N GLU A 60 2.63 8.26 6.85
CA GLU A 60 2.80 9.02 5.62
C GLU A 60 1.94 10.29 5.60
N GLU A 61 0.67 10.20 5.99
CA GLU A 61 -0.23 11.34 6.15
C GLU A 61 0.32 12.35 7.16
N GLY A 62 0.89 11.87 8.27
CA GLY A 62 1.54 12.72 9.26
C GLY A 62 2.78 13.45 8.70
N MET A 63 3.55 12.82 7.81
CA MET A 63 4.67 13.47 7.11
C MET A 63 4.16 14.51 6.10
N MET A 64 3.18 14.16 5.27
CA MET A 64 2.52 15.07 4.33
C MET A 64 1.98 16.34 5.00
N GLN A 65 1.30 16.19 6.14
CA GLN A 65 0.76 17.33 6.89
C GLN A 65 1.87 18.24 7.44
N LYS A 66 2.95 17.66 8.02
CA LYS A 66 4.08 18.43 8.56
C LYS A 66 4.79 19.26 7.48
N ALA A 67 4.86 18.72 6.27
CA ALA A 67 5.45 19.39 5.12
C ALA A 67 4.50 20.39 4.43
N ASN A 68 3.23 20.49 4.85
CA ASN A 68 2.16 21.22 4.15
C ASN A 68 2.03 20.78 2.67
N TYR A 69 2.12 19.47 2.42
CA TYR A 69 2.07 18.90 1.08
C TYR A 69 0.77 19.26 0.36
N GLY A 70 0.87 19.96 -0.77
CA GLY A 70 -0.26 20.64 -1.42
C GLY A 70 -1.39 19.71 -1.91
N THR A 71 -1.10 18.42 -2.12
CA THR A 71 -2.10 17.42 -2.55
C THR A 71 -2.49 16.43 -1.46
N TYR A 72 -2.19 16.72 -0.20
CA TYR A 72 -2.52 15.87 0.96
C TYR A 72 -3.97 15.38 0.96
N THR A 73 -4.96 16.28 0.79
CA THR A 73 -6.38 15.89 0.85
C THR A 73 -6.76 14.87 -0.23
N ALA A 74 -6.22 15.01 -1.44
CA ALA A 74 -6.48 14.07 -2.52
C ALA A 74 -5.77 12.72 -2.27
N HIS A 75 -4.55 12.76 -1.72
CA HIS A 75 -3.81 11.56 -1.34
C HIS A 75 -4.57 10.78 -0.26
N LYS A 76 -4.93 11.44 0.84
CA LYS A 76 -5.70 10.83 1.93
C LYS A 76 -6.99 10.17 1.46
N ALA A 77 -7.71 10.78 0.51
CA ALA A 77 -8.93 10.17 -0.02
C ALA A 77 -8.68 8.82 -0.73
N ILE A 78 -7.49 8.64 -1.33
CA ILE A 78 -7.07 7.37 -1.95
C ILE A 78 -6.82 6.30 -0.86
N HIS A 79 -6.14 6.67 0.23
CA HIS A 79 -5.92 5.79 1.40
C HIS A 79 -7.23 5.36 2.06
N ASP A 80 -8.10 6.34 2.37
CA ASP A 80 -9.36 6.10 3.04
C ASP A 80 -10.23 5.12 2.24
N LYS A 81 -10.25 5.27 0.91
CA LYS A 81 -10.93 4.35 0.01
C LYS A 81 -10.33 2.95 0.07
N PHE A 82 -9.00 2.82 0.00
CA PHE A 82 -8.35 1.51 0.03
C PHE A 82 -8.60 0.77 1.33
N LEU A 83 -8.49 1.45 2.49
CA LEU A 83 -8.81 0.84 3.78
C LEU A 83 -10.27 0.39 3.85
N ALA A 84 -11.21 1.19 3.35
CA ALA A 84 -12.62 0.82 3.33
C ALA A 84 -12.87 -0.43 2.46
N ASP A 85 -12.29 -0.47 1.26
CA ASP A 85 -12.39 -1.61 0.35
C ASP A 85 -11.74 -2.86 0.95
N LEU A 86 -10.52 -2.74 1.51
CA LEU A 86 -9.80 -3.84 2.15
C LEU A 86 -10.55 -4.40 3.36
N LYS A 87 -11.22 -3.54 4.15
CA LYS A 87 -12.04 -3.98 5.30
C LYS A 87 -13.25 -4.83 4.88
N ALA A 88 -13.77 -4.59 3.68
CA ALA A 88 -14.90 -5.33 3.12
C ALA A 88 -14.49 -6.70 2.56
N VAL A 89 -13.20 -6.92 2.26
CA VAL A 89 -12.69 -8.22 1.81
C VAL A 89 -12.91 -9.29 2.90
N LYS A 90 -13.31 -10.48 2.46
CA LYS A 90 -13.50 -11.65 3.31
C LYS A 90 -12.72 -12.85 2.78
N PRO A 91 -12.17 -13.70 3.65
CA PRO A 91 -11.63 -14.98 3.23
C PRO A 91 -12.75 -15.92 2.73
N PRO A 92 -12.48 -16.79 1.75
CA PRO A 92 -11.23 -16.88 1.00
C PRO A 92 -11.08 -15.75 -0.02
N VAL A 93 -9.90 -15.12 -0.07
CA VAL A 93 -9.56 -14.10 -1.07
C VAL A 93 -9.30 -14.77 -2.41
N ASN A 94 -10.18 -14.53 -3.38
CA ASN A 94 -10.06 -15.08 -4.73
C ASN A 94 -8.92 -14.40 -5.53
N THR A 95 -8.59 -14.94 -6.70
CA THR A 95 -7.52 -14.41 -7.56
C THR A 95 -7.74 -12.95 -7.97
N GLU A 96 -8.98 -12.54 -8.16
CA GLU A 96 -9.32 -11.14 -8.49
C GLU A 96 -9.01 -10.19 -7.32
N GLY A 97 -9.37 -10.56 -6.09
CA GLY A 97 -9.04 -9.79 -4.89
C GLY A 97 -7.54 -9.73 -4.62
N GLN A 98 -6.82 -10.82 -4.87
CA GLN A 98 -5.35 -10.86 -4.79
C GLN A 98 -4.71 -9.93 -5.83
N HIS A 99 -5.17 -10.01 -7.09
CA HIS A 99 -4.69 -9.14 -8.16
C HIS A 99 -5.01 -7.67 -7.87
N TRP A 100 -6.22 -7.36 -7.39
CA TRP A 100 -6.63 -6.00 -7.02
C TRP A 100 -5.69 -5.40 -5.97
N ALA A 101 -5.36 -6.13 -4.90
CA ALA A 101 -4.46 -5.62 -3.86
C ALA A 101 -3.04 -5.37 -4.42
N LYS A 102 -2.51 -6.30 -5.22
CA LYS A 102 -1.19 -6.18 -5.87
C LYS A 102 -1.14 -4.98 -6.81
N ASP A 103 -2.11 -4.87 -7.71
CA ASP A 103 -2.22 -3.80 -8.69
C ASP A 103 -2.36 -2.43 -8.00
N TRP A 104 -3.21 -2.34 -6.99
CA TRP A 104 -3.41 -1.09 -6.25
C TRP A 104 -2.11 -0.60 -5.62
N LEU A 105 -1.37 -1.46 -4.89
CA LEU A 105 -0.15 -1.04 -4.19
C LEU A 105 0.91 -0.53 -5.17
N VAL A 106 1.12 -1.25 -6.28
CA VAL A 106 2.13 -0.88 -7.28
C VAL A 106 1.80 0.46 -7.93
N ASN A 107 0.56 0.65 -8.36
CA ASN A 107 0.13 1.89 -9.01
C ASN A 107 0.04 3.06 -8.01
N HIS A 108 -0.29 2.77 -6.75
CA HIS A 108 -0.34 3.77 -5.69
C HIS A 108 1.07 4.34 -5.43
N ILE A 109 2.05 3.49 -5.15
CA ILE A 109 3.42 3.93 -4.88
C ILE A 109 3.98 4.73 -6.06
N LYS A 110 3.93 4.18 -7.27
CA LYS A 110 4.57 4.81 -8.44
C LYS A 110 3.77 5.99 -8.99
N GLY A 111 2.45 5.98 -8.87
CA GLY A 111 1.56 6.98 -9.45
C GLY A 111 1.12 8.08 -8.48
N THR A 112 1.22 7.85 -7.17
CA THR A 112 0.77 8.77 -6.12
C THR A 112 1.94 9.14 -5.21
N ASP A 113 2.59 8.17 -4.58
CA ASP A 113 3.60 8.42 -3.55
C ASP A 113 4.86 9.06 -4.13
N PHE A 114 5.22 8.68 -5.35
CA PHE A 114 6.34 9.28 -6.06
C PHE A 114 6.20 10.79 -6.26
N LYS A 115 4.98 11.33 -6.18
CA LYS A 115 4.73 12.77 -6.29
C LYS A 115 5.15 13.55 -5.05
N TYR A 116 5.41 12.90 -3.91
CA TYR A 116 5.92 13.58 -2.72
C TYR A 116 7.43 13.43 -2.55
N LYS A 117 8.13 12.71 -3.45
CA LYS A 117 9.60 12.63 -3.41
C LYS A 117 10.21 14.02 -3.33
N ASP A 118 11.16 14.17 -2.41
CA ASP A 118 11.86 15.43 -2.11
C ASP A 118 10.95 16.58 -1.60
N GLN A 119 9.71 16.28 -1.19
CA GLN A 119 8.73 17.29 -0.72
C GLN A 119 8.29 17.09 0.74
N LEU A 120 8.56 15.93 1.35
CA LEU A 120 8.28 15.63 2.76
C LEU A 120 9.48 15.84 3.67
#